data_AF-R1E5G6-F1
#
_entry.id   AF-R1E5G6-F1
#
_cell.length_a   1.000
_cell.length_b   1.000
_cell.length_c   1.000
_cell.angle_alpha   90.00
_cell.angle_beta   90.00
_cell.angle_gamma   90.00
#
_symmetry.space_group_name_H-M   'P 1'
#
loop_
_entity.id
_entity.type
_entity.pdbx_description
1 polymer ?
#
loop_
_entity_poly.entity_id
_entity_poly.type
_entity_poly.pdbx_seq_one_letter_code
_entity_poly.pdbx_strand_id
1 'polypeptide(L)'
;MNVKGILAVLIIVLIIFGIIHYLIYQSKTYGNGNILKLVIYNPTNCTVYSPFQQEIYINSSIMKEYKINENGSNVFFFINLSNITGSILYSWFAGYYNNYSIWWVRLPTPISPYSNITIYMYIGPVGENYYEEYSPYVGISSYVYNNYSWGPLSIYDNGQFVFDFYGWFYDTRDNWILNVENGNYFPTPTINGIEMINYSLSQGSYIEPPNDGSIPNIPIIIEEGWYYNGEADANVISMYGGKSVTYAAGANMFGGYTPTLLNSIFVQYEYYNLQPAIYISYANEEAPIQLYEGPFINKNQSYIYSYFLVNFCNNTYIQAGYLAVNNTPPISLLGTLENTNQTLKIGIDRNLLSGDYFSINSGSGPQSTSSQSIYWVVGRTYPPDGIMPEVYIESLS
;
A
#
# COMPACT_ATOMS: atom_id res chain seq x y z
N MET A 1 54.29 32.78 2.25
CA MET A 1 53.00 32.73 1.51
C MET A 1 51.94 33.36 2.42
N ASN A 2 51.29 34.44 2.00
CA ASN A 2 50.31 35.15 2.86
C ASN A 2 49.06 34.25 3.05
N VAL A 3 48.50 34.20 4.26
CA VAL A 3 47.31 33.42 4.65
C VAL A 3 46.16 33.57 3.64
N LYS A 4 45.98 34.77 3.06
CA LYS A 4 45.00 35.02 1.99
C LYS A 4 45.23 34.19 0.72
N GLY A 5 46.49 33.96 0.34
CA GLY A 5 46.83 33.13 -0.82
C GLY A 5 46.59 31.64 -0.59
N ILE A 6 46.82 31.16 0.64
CA ILE A 6 46.53 29.77 1.03
C ILE A 6 45.01 29.52 1.02
N LEU A 7 44.21 30.45 1.56
CA LEU A 7 42.75 30.35 1.57
C LEU A 7 42.15 30.34 0.16
N ALA A 8 42.65 31.21 -0.74
CA ALA A 8 42.19 31.25 -2.12
C ALA A 8 42.48 29.93 -2.87
N VAL A 9 43.64 29.33 -2.65
CA VAL A 9 43.99 28.03 -3.24
C VAL A 9 43.09 26.91 -2.70
N LEU A 10 42.79 26.91 -1.40
CA LEU A 10 41.87 25.94 -0.77
C LEU A 10 40.46 26.01 -1.34
N ILE A 11 39.92 27.23 -1.53
CA ILE A 11 38.60 27.43 -2.13
C ILE A 11 38.58 26.92 -3.58
N ILE A 12 39.62 27.22 -4.36
CA ILE A 12 39.73 26.75 -5.74
C ILE A 12 39.81 25.21 -5.79
N VAL A 13 40.58 24.58 -4.91
CA VAL A 13 40.67 23.12 -4.82
C VAL A 13 39.31 22.52 -4.47
N LEU A 14 38.57 23.08 -3.51
CA LEU A 14 37.23 22.61 -3.15
C LEU A 14 36.23 22.76 -4.30
N ILE A 15 36.27 23.88 -5.03
CA ILE A 15 35.41 24.09 -6.20
C ILE A 15 35.75 23.09 -7.30
N ILE A 16 37.05 22.90 -7.60
CA ILE A 16 37.49 21.93 -8.62
C ILE A 16 37.09 20.51 -8.20
N PHE A 17 37.26 20.14 -6.94
CA PHE A 17 36.87 18.81 -6.46
C PHE A 17 35.34 18.62 -6.51
N GLY A 18 34.57 19.66 -6.16
CA GLY A 18 33.11 19.65 -6.30
C GLY A 18 32.66 19.52 -7.75
N ILE A 19 33.30 20.24 -8.67
CA ILE A 19 33.03 20.14 -10.11
C ILE A 19 33.42 18.76 -10.64
N ILE A 20 34.59 18.23 -10.28
CA ILE A 20 35.04 16.89 -10.69
C ILE A 20 34.09 15.83 -10.13
N HIS A 21 33.69 15.92 -8.87
CA HIS A 21 32.75 14.99 -8.27
C HIS A 21 31.37 15.05 -8.95
N TYR A 22 30.87 16.26 -9.21
CA TYR A 22 29.63 16.48 -9.95
C TYR A 22 29.72 15.93 -11.39
N LEU A 23 30.83 16.18 -12.08
CA LEU A 23 31.06 15.68 -13.43
C LEU A 23 31.25 14.17 -13.48
N ILE A 24 31.94 13.57 -12.51
CA ILE A 24 32.09 12.10 -12.39
C ILE A 24 30.75 11.45 -12.06
N TYR A 25 29.95 12.06 -11.18
CA TYR A 25 28.61 11.61 -10.86
C TYR A 25 27.69 11.66 -12.09
N GLN A 26 27.74 12.76 -12.84
CA GLN A 26 27.03 12.88 -14.13
C GLN A 26 27.61 11.96 -15.22
N SER A 27 28.90 11.64 -15.15
CA SER A 27 29.60 10.78 -16.11
C SER A 27 29.64 9.31 -15.69
N LYS A 28 28.84 8.88 -14.69
CA LYS A 28 28.48 7.47 -14.54
C LYS A 28 27.64 7.13 -15.77
N THR A 29 28.35 6.95 -16.88
CA THR A 29 27.81 6.65 -18.18
C THR A 29 27.16 5.29 -18.01
N TYR A 30 25.84 5.27 -18.12
CA TYR A 30 25.00 4.07 -18.11
C TYR A 30 25.30 3.09 -19.27
N GLY A 31 26.51 3.14 -19.85
CA GLY A 31 26.93 2.44 -21.06
C GLY A 31 27.21 0.95 -20.87
N ASN A 32 27.09 0.41 -19.66
CA ASN A 32 27.21 -1.03 -19.38
C ASN A 32 25.89 -1.69 -18.97
N GLY A 33 24.79 -0.93 -18.87
CA GLY A 33 23.47 -1.49 -18.56
C GLY A 33 22.56 -1.57 -19.78
N ASN A 34 21.48 -2.35 -19.65
CA ASN A 34 20.45 -2.45 -20.66
C ASN A 34 19.28 -1.53 -20.30
N ILE A 35 18.63 -0.94 -21.32
CA ILE A 35 17.44 -0.13 -21.12
C ILE A 35 16.28 -0.76 -21.88
N LEU A 36 15.21 -1.07 -21.16
CA LEU A 36 13.94 -1.47 -21.75
C LEU A 36 12.99 -0.28 -21.73
N LYS A 37 12.27 -0.07 -22.84
CA LYS A 37 11.20 0.91 -22.94
C LYS A 37 9.89 0.24 -22.55
N LEU A 38 9.14 0.85 -21.66
CA LEU A 38 7.86 0.36 -21.17
C LEU A 38 6.76 1.35 -21.56
N VAL A 39 5.84 0.92 -22.42
CA VAL A 39 4.65 1.70 -22.77
C VAL A 39 3.50 1.25 -21.87
N ILE A 40 2.96 2.17 -21.07
CA ILE A 40 1.85 1.91 -20.17
C ILE A 40 0.60 2.50 -20.79
N TYR A 41 -0.30 1.63 -21.25
CA TYR A 41 -1.51 2.01 -21.97
C TYR A 41 -2.74 1.89 -21.07
N ASN A 42 -3.54 2.94 -21.02
CA ASN A 42 -4.85 2.92 -20.38
C ASN A 42 -5.92 2.47 -21.40
N PRO A 43 -6.47 1.25 -21.29
CA PRO A 43 -7.47 0.75 -22.23
C PRO A 43 -8.89 1.23 -21.92
N THR A 44 -9.08 2.05 -20.88
CA THR A 44 -10.41 2.45 -20.40
C THR A 44 -10.83 3.83 -20.90
N ASN A 45 -12.12 4.14 -20.75
CA ASN A 45 -12.69 5.46 -21.03
C ASN A 45 -12.47 6.47 -19.90
N CYS A 46 -11.74 6.11 -18.84
CA CYS A 46 -11.56 6.91 -17.65
C CYS A 46 -10.09 7.25 -17.41
N THR A 47 -9.84 8.39 -16.77
CA THR A 47 -8.49 8.76 -16.38
C THR A 47 -7.97 7.84 -15.29
N VAL A 48 -6.75 7.34 -15.46
CA VAL A 48 -5.96 6.75 -14.37
C VAL A 48 -5.42 7.91 -13.54
N TYR A 49 -5.90 8.06 -12.31
CA TYR A 49 -5.54 9.19 -11.44
C TYR A 49 -4.13 9.06 -10.89
N SER A 50 -3.44 10.19 -10.75
CA SER A 50 -2.16 10.27 -10.05
C SER A 50 -2.37 10.64 -8.58
N PRO A 51 -1.55 10.12 -7.66
CA PRO A 51 -0.49 9.12 -7.86
C PRO A 51 -1.08 7.75 -8.27
N PHE A 52 -0.47 7.08 -9.26
CA PHE A 52 -0.89 5.73 -9.65
C PHE A 52 0.25 4.76 -9.40
N GLN A 53 -0.04 3.64 -8.75
CA GLN A 53 0.93 2.57 -8.53
C GLN A 53 0.73 1.50 -9.60
N GLN A 54 1.57 1.50 -10.64
CA GLN A 54 1.55 0.51 -11.70
C GLN A 54 2.25 -0.78 -11.26
N GLU A 55 1.57 -1.90 -11.41
CA GLU A 55 2.16 -3.23 -11.28
C GLU A 55 2.81 -3.64 -12.61
N ILE A 56 4.07 -4.08 -12.56
CA ILE A 56 4.87 -4.47 -13.71
C ILE A 56 5.34 -5.90 -13.52
N TYR A 57 4.95 -6.77 -14.46
CA TYR A 57 5.33 -8.17 -14.50
C TYR A 57 6.48 -8.37 -15.48
N ILE A 58 7.62 -8.85 -14.97
CA ILE A 58 8.79 -9.19 -15.80
C ILE A 58 8.91 -10.71 -15.84
N ASN A 59 8.85 -11.29 -17.05
CA ASN A 59 8.97 -12.73 -17.23
C ASN A 59 10.39 -13.22 -16.87
N SER A 60 10.49 -14.43 -16.31
CA SER A 60 11.77 -15.07 -15.98
C SER A 60 12.71 -15.22 -17.18
N SER A 61 12.20 -15.27 -18.42
CA SER A 61 13.03 -15.22 -19.63
C SER A 61 13.76 -13.89 -19.78
N ILE A 62 13.07 -12.76 -19.53
CA ILE A 62 13.66 -11.42 -19.55
C ILE A 62 14.65 -11.27 -18.40
N MET A 63 14.28 -11.73 -17.20
CA MET A 63 15.18 -11.75 -16.04
C MET A 63 16.51 -12.43 -16.38
N LYS A 64 16.47 -13.59 -17.04
CA LYS A 64 17.65 -14.35 -17.44
C LYS A 64 18.43 -13.70 -18.58
N GLU A 65 17.73 -13.21 -19.61
CA GLU A 65 18.33 -12.57 -20.79
C GLU A 65 19.17 -11.34 -20.39
N TYR A 66 18.61 -10.49 -19.54
CA TYR A 66 19.23 -9.24 -19.12
C TYR A 66 20.04 -9.36 -17.81
N LYS A 67 20.13 -10.58 -17.26
CA LYS A 67 20.86 -10.90 -16.01
C LYS A 67 20.43 -10.01 -14.84
N ILE A 68 19.12 -9.88 -14.67
CA ILE A 68 18.55 -9.22 -13.49
C ILE A 68 18.86 -10.09 -12.26
N ASN A 69 19.35 -9.47 -11.19
CA ASN A 69 19.61 -10.14 -9.93
C ASN A 69 18.31 -10.76 -9.40
N GLU A 70 18.40 -11.90 -8.70
CA GLU A 70 17.20 -12.55 -8.13
C GLU A 70 16.44 -11.62 -7.17
N ASN A 71 17.14 -10.77 -6.43
CA ASN A 71 16.46 -9.80 -5.57
C ASN A 71 16.01 -8.54 -6.30
N GLY A 72 16.19 -8.44 -7.63
CA GLY A 72 15.86 -7.24 -8.39
C GLY A 72 16.78 -6.04 -8.15
N SER A 73 17.86 -6.19 -7.38
CA SER A 73 18.65 -5.04 -6.88
C SER A 73 19.42 -4.28 -7.95
N ASN A 74 19.59 -4.82 -9.16
CA ASN A 74 20.24 -4.11 -10.27
C ASN A 74 19.22 -3.48 -11.24
N VAL A 75 17.99 -3.22 -10.78
CA VAL A 75 16.92 -2.60 -11.60
C VAL A 75 16.42 -1.30 -10.96
N PHE A 76 16.17 -0.29 -11.80
CA PHE A 76 15.37 0.88 -11.42
C PHE A 76 14.57 1.42 -12.62
N PHE A 77 13.57 2.25 -12.34
CA PHE A 77 12.69 2.83 -13.36
C PHE A 77 12.88 4.34 -13.45
N PHE A 78 12.71 4.92 -14.64
CA PHE A 78 12.87 6.36 -14.87
C PHE A 78 12.03 6.85 -16.07
N ILE A 79 11.88 8.16 -16.25
CA ILE A 79 11.01 8.74 -17.32
C ILE A 79 11.76 9.51 -18.41
N ASN A 80 13.04 9.86 -18.21
CA ASN A 80 13.77 10.70 -19.16
C ASN A 80 15.17 10.16 -19.49
N LEU A 81 15.37 9.70 -20.73
CA LEU A 81 16.67 9.22 -21.25
C LEU A 81 17.78 10.28 -21.20
N SER A 82 17.44 11.57 -21.28
CA SER A 82 18.41 12.66 -21.21
C SER A 82 18.77 13.06 -19.77
N ASN A 83 18.06 12.54 -18.76
CA ASN A 83 18.30 12.81 -17.34
C ASN A 83 17.88 11.61 -16.48
N ILE A 84 18.58 10.49 -16.62
CA ILE A 84 18.21 9.21 -15.99
C ILE A 84 18.14 9.34 -14.45
N THR A 85 19.24 9.75 -13.81
CA THR A 85 19.33 9.91 -12.35
C THR A 85 18.34 10.92 -11.80
N GLY A 86 18.15 12.05 -12.50
CA GLY A 86 17.20 13.08 -12.11
C GLY A 86 15.74 12.75 -12.42
N SER A 87 15.44 11.55 -12.94
CA SER A 87 14.08 11.13 -13.30
C SER A 87 13.73 9.72 -12.82
N ILE A 88 14.48 9.19 -11.83
CA ILE A 88 14.19 7.90 -11.21
C ILE A 88 12.82 7.94 -10.53
N LEU A 89 12.03 6.89 -10.73
CA LEU A 89 10.72 6.70 -10.13
C LEU A 89 10.82 5.88 -8.85
N TYR A 90 9.91 6.15 -7.91
CA TYR A 90 9.72 5.27 -6.77
C TYR A 90 9.25 3.90 -7.25
N SER A 91 9.98 2.86 -6.87
CA SER A 91 9.69 1.48 -7.22
C SER A 91 9.98 0.52 -6.07
N TRP A 92 9.17 -0.52 -5.98
CA TRP A 92 9.19 -1.50 -4.90
C TRP A 92 9.09 -2.90 -5.48
N PHE A 93 10.14 -3.71 -5.28
CA PHE A 93 10.15 -5.10 -5.70
C PHE A 93 9.29 -5.94 -4.75
N ALA A 94 8.16 -6.45 -5.24
CA ALA A 94 7.22 -7.23 -4.44
C ALA A 94 7.63 -8.70 -4.28
N GLY A 95 8.49 -9.20 -5.16
CA GLY A 95 8.91 -10.59 -5.20
C GLY A 95 8.44 -11.29 -6.47
N TYR A 96 7.96 -12.53 -6.32
CA TYR A 96 7.68 -13.43 -7.42
C TYR A 96 6.28 -14.02 -7.37
N TYR A 97 5.70 -14.21 -8.55
CA TYR A 97 4.49 -14.98 -8.74
C TYR A 97 4.58 -15.82 -10.00
N ASN A 98 4.52 -17.14 -9.85
CA ASN A 98 4.74 -18.10 -10.94
C ASN A 98 6.08 -17.83 -11.68
N ASN A 99 6.01 -17.53 -12.98
CA ASN A 99 7.19 -17.24 -13.81
C ASN A 99 7.48 -15.73 -13.94
N TYR A 100 6.92 -14.91 -13.05
CA TYR A 100 7.06 -13.46 -13.10
C TYR A 100 7.70 -12.91 -11.83
N SER A 101 8.51 -11.89 -12.04
CA SER A 101 9.01 -10.97 -11.03
C SER A 101 8.16 -9.70 -11.06
N ILE A 102 7.75 -9.21 -9.91
CA ILE A 102 6.76 -8.13 -9.79
C ILE A 102 7.40 -6.88 -9.19
N TRP A 103 7.21 -5.75 -9.87
CA TRP A 103 7.51 -4.42 -9.33
C TRP A 103 6.24 -3.58 -9.26
N TRP A 104 6.11 -2.82 -8.18
CA TRP A 104 5.19 -1.69 -8.12
C TRP A 104 5.97 -0.40 -8.40
N VAL A 105 5.47 0.42 -9.32
CA VAL A 105 6.11 1.68 -9.73
C VAL A 105 5.12 2.83 -9.58
N ARG A 106 5.49 3.85 -8.82
CA ARG A 106 4.68 5.07 -8.65
C ARG A 106 4.85 5.96 -9.86
N LEU A 107 3.80 6.09 -10.66
CA LEU A 107 3.74 6.98 -11.79
C LEU A 107 3.51 8.43 -11.33
N PRO A 108 4.24 9.40 -11.90
CA PRO A 108 4.14 10.80 -11.49
C PRO A 108 3.00 11.56 -12.18
N THR A 109 2.39 10.97 -13.22
CA THR A 109 1.40 11.65 -14.05
C THR A 109 0.17 10.77 -14.28
N PRO A 110 -1.03 11.37 -14.32
CA PRO A 110 -2.23 10.66 -14.75
C PRO A 110 -2.09 10.12 -16.18
N ILE A 111 -2.82 9.05 -16.50
CA ILE A 111 -2.93 8.52 -17.87
C ILE A 111 -4.34 8.80 -18.36
N SER A 112 -4.48 9.61 -19.40
CA SER A 112 -5.78 9.96 -19.98
C SER A 112 -6.47 8.72 -20.59
N PRO A 113 -7.80 8.74 -20.80
CA PRO A 113 -8.51 7.67 -21.49
C PRO A 113 -7.87 7.31 -22.83
N TYR A 114 -7.76 6.00 -23.13
CA TYR A 114 -7.22 5.49 -24.40
C TYR A 114 -5.86 6.07 -24.81
N SER A 115 -5.05 6.46 -23.83
CA SER A 115 -3.72 7.05 -24.04
C SER A 115 -2.66 6.22 -23.35
N ASN A 116 -1.39 6.49 -23.66
CA ASN A 116 -0.27 5.85 -23.01
C ASN A 116 0.73 6.87 -22.51
N ILE A 117 1.53 6.43 -21.55
CA ILE A 117 2.79 7.07 -21.18
C ILE A 117 3.93 6.10 -21.45
N THR A 118 5.15 6.63 -21.54
CA THR A 118 6.36 5.82 -21.64
C THR A 118 7.21 6.04 -20.40
N ILE A 119 7.65 4.93 -19.80
CA ILE A 119 8.72 4.90 -18.80
C ILE A 119 9.83 3.98 -19.31
N TYR A 120 10.94 3.94 -18.60
CA TYR A 120 12.08 3.10 -18.93
C TYR A 120 12.52 2.31 -17.72
N MET A 121 13.00 1.10 -17.97
CA MET A 121 13.59 0.22 -16.97
C MET A 121 15.07 0.08 -17.29
N TYR A 122 15.92 0.55 -16.37
CA TYR A 122 17.36 0.37 -16.45
C TYR A 122 17.77 -0.92 -15.73
N ILE A 123 18.63 -1.71 -16.36
CA ILE A 123 19.16 -2.97 -15.84
C ILE A 123 20.68 -2.87 -15.80
N GLY A 124 21.23 -2.80 -14.60
CA GLY A 124 22.66 -2.72 -14.35
C GLY A 124 23.40 -4.05 -14.45
N PRO A 125 24.73 -4.03 -14.39
CA PRO A 125 25.55 -5.24 -14.25
C PRO A 125 25.10 -6.14 -13.08
N VAL A 126 25.39 -7.44 -13.19
CA VAL A 126 25.14 -8.42 -12.12
C VAL A 126 25.91 -8.04 -10.86
N GLY A 127 25.25 -8.08 -9.71
CA GLY A 127 25.83 -7.75 -8.41
C GLY A 127 25.71 -6.29 -7.99
N GLU A 128 25.21 -5.40 -8.86
CA GLU A 128 24.89 -4.03 -8.46
C GLU A 128 23.72 -4.00 -7.44
N ASN A 129 23.76 -3.01 -6.54
CA ASN A 129 22.75 -2.82 -5.51
C ASN A 129 22.18 -1.39 -5.53
N TYR A 130 21.19 -1.19 -6.39
CA TYR A 130 20.47 0.06 -6.57
C TYR A 130 19.50 0.39 -5.44
N TYR A 131 19.18 -0.57 -4.57
CA TYR A 131 18.52 -0.28 -3.30
C TYR A 131 19.39 0.60 -2.40
N GLU A 132 20.70 0.32 -2.36
CA GLU A 132 21.65 1.11 -1.60
C GLU A 132 21.99 2.42 -2.32
N GLU A 133 22.25 2.36 -3.63
CA GLU A 133 22.70 3.53 -4.39
C GLU A 133 21.62 4.61 -4.55
N TYR A 134 20.36 4.21 -4.72
CA TYR A 134 19.25 5.13 -5.05
C TYR A 134 18.14 5.14 -4.00
N SER A 135 18.42 4.73 -2.76
CA SER A 135 17.48 4.94 -1.66
C SER A 135 17.10 6.44 -1.54
N PRO A 136 15.81 6.81 -1.36
CA PRO A 136 14.65 5.94 -1.14
C PRO A 136 13.84 5.58 -2.41
N TYR A 137 14.35 5.86 -3.61
CA TYR A 137 13.60 5.65 -4.86
C TYR A 137 13.43 4.18 -5.23
N VAL A 138 14.40 3.34 -4.92
CA VAL A 138 14.38 1.92 -5.30
C VAL A 138 14.43 1.10 -4.03
N GLY A 139 13.50 0.15 -3.88
CA GLY A 139 13.43 -0.69 -2.70
C GLY A 139 12.74 -2.02 -2.94
N ILE A 140 12.55 -2.75 -1.85
CA ILE A 140 12.08 -4.14 -1.85
C ILE A 140 11.19 -4.42 -0.65
N SER A 141 10.18 -5.27 -0.84
CA SER A 141 9.27 -5.68 0.21
C SER A 141 9.95 -6.32 1.41
N SER A 142 9.56 -5.89 2.61
CA SER A 142 9.91 -6.58 3.86
C SER A 142 9.39 -8.03 3.91
N TYR A 143 8.38 -8.41 3.14
CA TYR A 143 7.92 -9.81 3.11
C TYR A 143 8.93 -10.74 2.41
N VAL A 144 9.61 -10.27 1.36
CA VAL A 144 10.62 -11.05 0.63
C VAL A 144 11.78 -11.41 1.57
N TYR A 145 12.06 -10.59 2.60
CA TYR A 145 13.05 -10.91 3.63
C TYR A 145 12.78 -12.23 4.36
N ASN A 146 11.52 -12.55 4.69
CA ASN A 146 11.21 -13.71 5.52
C ASN A 146 11.36 -15.05 4.78
N ASN A 147 11.44 -15.03 3.44
CA ASN A 147 11.47 -16.23 2.60
C ASN A 147 12.82 -16.48 1.90
N TYR A 148 13.80 -15.57 2.00
CA TYR A 148 15.05 -15.66 1.24
C TYR A 148 16.30 -15.37 2.10
N SER A 149 17.41 -16.03 1.78
CA SER A 149 18.69 -15.95 2.51
C SER A 149 19.53 -14.69 2.20
N TRP A 150 18.90 -13.57 1.82
CA TRP A 150 19.57 -12.43 1.17
C TRP A 150 20.05 -11.31 2.12
N GLY A 151 20.05 -11.55 3.44
CA GLY A 151 20.40 -10.53 4.45
C GLY A 151 19.24 -9.56 4.75
N PRO A 152 19.40 -8.59 5.67
CA PRO A 152 18.32 -7.70 6.11
C PRO A 152 17.97 -6.67 5.04
N LEU A 153 17.18 -7.07 4.04
CA LEU A 153 16.69 -6.19 2.97
C LEU A 153 15.51 -5.30 3.42
N SER A 154 14.94 -5.53 4.60
CA SER A 154 13.89 -4.68 5.18
C SER A 154 14.33 -3.22 5.38
N ILE A 155 15.64 -2.96 5.50
CA ILE A 155 16.18 -1.59 5.55
C ILE A 155 15.98 -0.82 4.24
N TYR A 156 15.73 -1.54 3.15
CA TYR A 156 15.44 -0.99 1.82
C TYR A 156 13.95 -1.06 1.48
N ASP A 157 13.08 -1.38 2.45
CA ASP A 157 11.65 -1.29 2.23
C ASP A 157 11.23 0.18 2.10
N ASN A 158 10.83 0.54 0.87
CA ASN A 158 10.41 1.88 0.51
C ASN A 158 8.91 1.95 0.15
N GLY A 159 8.10 0.97 0.59
CA GLY A 159 6.67 0.90 0.28
C GLY A 159 5.92 2.20 0.58
N GLN A 160 6.28 2.90 1.66
CA GLN A 160 5.73 4.21 2.04
C GLN A 160 5.93 5.33 0.99
N PHE A 161 6.88 5.18 0.08
CA PHE A 161 7.12 6.14 -1.01
C PHE A 161 6.44 5.71 -2.31
N VAL A 162 6.13 4.42 -2.48
CA VAL A 162 5.43 3.90 -3.67
C VAL A 162 3.92 4.05 -3.53
N PHE A 163 3.36 3.59 -2.41
CA PHE A 163 1.92 3.60 -2.15
C PHE A 163 1.45 4.94 -1.55
N ASP A 164 0.15 5.15 -1.49
CA ASP A 164 -0.43 6.37 -0.90
C ASP A 164 -0.31 6.35 0.62
N PHE A 165 -0.42 5.15 1.18
CA PHE A 165 0.02 4.80 2.52
C PHE A 165 0.38 3.32 2.57
N TYR A 166 1.29 2.99 3.48
CA TYR A 166 1.88 1.68 3.64
C TYR A 166 2.26 1.47 5.10
N GLY A 167 2.04 0.27 5.62
CA GLY A 167 2.56 -0.17 6.90
C GLY A 167 2.86 -1.65 6.88
N TRP A 168 4.02 -2.06 7.40
CA TRP A 168 4.43 -3.44 7.63
C TRP A 168 4.83 -3.61 9.09
N PHE A 169 3.92 -4.16 9.89
CA PHE A 169 3.97 -4.06 11.34
C PHE A 169 4.69 -5.24 12.01
N TYR A 170 5.95 -5.48 11.69
CA TYR A 170 6.75 -6.52 12.35
C TYR A 170 7.58 -5.94 13.49
N ASP A 171 7.00 -5.89 14.69
CA ASP A 171 7.58 -5.27 15.91
C ASP A 171 7.83 -3.75 15.76
N THR A 172 7.13 -3.12 14.81
CA THR A 172 7.19 -1.69 14.53
C THR A 172 5.78 -1.13 14.36
N ARG A 173 5.66 0.20 14.48
CA ARG A 173 4.45 0.93 14.08
C ARG A 173 4.57 1.62 12.72
N ASP A 174 5.73 1.57 12.06
CA ASP A 174 6.01 2.26 10.78
C ASP A 174 5.50 3.71 10.71
N ASN A 175 5.64 4.45 11.82
CA ASN A 175 5.15 5.82 12.01
C ASN A 175 3.62 6.00 11.98
N TRP A 176 2.82 4.93 11.96
CA TRP A 176 1.38 5.01 12.12
C TRP A 176 1.02 5.55 13.51
N ILE A 177 -0.12 6.23 13.58
CA ILE A 177 -0.69 6.78 14.80
C ILE A 177 -1.59 5.70 15.39
N LEU A 178 -1.43 5.40 16.69
CA LEU A 178 -2.14 4.35 17.39
C LEU A 178 -3.01 5.02 18.45
N ASN A 179 -4.30 4.71 18.46
CA ASN A 179 -5.29 5.36 19.31
C ASN A 179 -6.20 4.34 20.01
N VAL A 180 -6.76 4.77 21.14
CA VAL A 180 -7.76 4.03 21.93
C VAL A 180 -9.01 4.88 21.98
N GLU A 181 -10.12 4.33 21.49
CA GLU A 181 -11.45 4.93 21.60
C GLU A 181 -12.18 4.43 22.85
N ASN A 182 -11.99 3.16 23.21
CA ASN A 182 -12.66 2.58 24.36
C ASN A 182 -11.82 1.50 25.06
N GLY A 183 -11.92 1.44 26.39
CA GLY A 183 -11.15 0.51 27.22
C GLY A 183 -9.77 1.03 27.61
N ASN A 184 -8.97 0.18 28.27
CA ASN A 184 -7.66 0.55 28.84
C ASN A 184 -6.46 -0.04 28.10
N TYR A 185 -6.68 -0.88 27.07
CA TYR A 185 -5.59 -1.48 26.32
C TYR A 185 -5.17 -0.56 25.19
N PHE A 186 -3.88 -0.27 25.12
CA PHE A 186 -3.29 0.54 24.07
C PHE A 186 -2.74 -0.36 22.96
N PRO A 187 -3.05 -0.12 21.68
CA PRO A 187 -2.51 -0.91 20.59
C PRO A 187 -0.99 -0.98 20.66
N THR A 188 -0.45 -2.18 20.52
CA THR A 188 0.96 -2.43 20.78
C THR A 188 1.59 -3.16 19.59
N PRO A 189 2.67 -2.61 18.99
CA PRO A 189 3.47 -3.35 18.01
C PRO A 189 4.03 -4.63 18.60
N THR A 190 3.95 -5.72 17.84
CA THR A 190 4.51 -7.02 18.18
C THR A 190 5.10 -7.66 16.94
N ILE A 191 5.83 -8.77 17.10
CA ILE A 191 6.27 -9.60 15.95
C ILE A 191 5.11 -10.14 15.09
N ASN A 192 3.87 -10.07 15.58
CA ASN A 192 2.67 -10.54 14.91
C ASN A 192 1.76 -9.39 14.43
N GLY A 193 2.31 -8.20 14.15
CA GLY A 193 1.49 -7.04 13.81
C GLY A 193 1.31 -6.06 14.96
N ILE A 194 0.56 -4.99 14.72
CA ILE A 194 -0.01 -4.17 15.79
C ILE A 194 -1.17 -4.96 16.40
N GLU A 195 -1.01 -5.42 17.64
CA GLU A 195 -2.12 -5.98 18.42
C GLU A 195 -3.07 -4.84 18.80
N MET A 196 -4.27 -4.86 18.22
CA MET A 196 -5.28 -3.81 18.35
C MET A 196 -6.11 -3.97 19.63
N ILE A 197 -6.45 -5.21 19.99
CA ILE A 197 -7.23 -5.61 21.17
C ILE A 197 -6.68 -6.94 21.72
N ASN A 198 -6.89 -7.25 23.01
CA ASN A 198 -6.13 -8.28 23.73
C ASN A 198 -6.95 -9.18 24.69
N TYR A 199 -8.11 -9.68 24.25
CA TYR A 199 -9.05 -10.48 25.06
C TYR A 199 -9.66 -9.76 26.26
N SER A 200 -9.62 -8.43 26.31
CA SER A 200 -10.41 -7.72 27.32
C SER A 200 -11.80 -7.39 26.76
N LEU A 201 -12.76 -7.24 27.67
CA LEU A 201 -14.10 -6.80 27.34
C LEU A 201 -14.09 -5.30 27.01
N SER A 202 -15.04 -4.89 26.17
CA SER A 202 -15.30 -3.48 25.86
C SER A 202 -14.05 -2.74 25.42
N GLN A 203 -13.42 -3.19 24.34
CA GLN A 203 -12.25 -2.53 23.75
C GLN A 203 -12.61 -1.91 22.41
N GLY A 204 -11.99 -0.77 22.11
CA GLY A 204 -12.11 -0.11 20.82
C GLY A 204 -10.82 0.64 20.53
N SER A 205 -10.17 0.32 19.43
CA SER A 205 -8.91 0.94 19.02
C SER A 205 -8.86 1.16 17.53
N TYR A 206 -8.02 2.10 17.10
CA TYR A 206 -7.83 2.41 15.70
C TYR A 206 -6.41 2.89 15.41
N ILE A 207 -5.99 2.70 14.16
CA ILE A 207 -4.74 3.20 13.63
C ILE A 207 -4.97 4.07 12.40
N GLU A 208 -4.11 5.07 12.25
CA GLU A 208 -4.13 6.03 11.15
C GLU A 208 -2.75 6.09 10.48
N PRO A 209 -2.69 6.26 9.15
CA PRO A 209 -1.43 6.39 8.44
C PRO A 209 -0.65 7.65 8.88
N PRO A 210 0.68 7.70 8.65
CA PRO A 210 1.56 8.78 9.10
C PRO A 210 1.23 10.18 8.55
N ASN A 211 0.40 10.26 7.50
CA ASN A 211 -0.10 11.50 6.91
C ASN A 211 -1.39 11.99 7.60
N ASP A 212 -1.52 11.72 8.91
CA ASP A 212 -2.65 12.16 9.76
C ASP A 212 -4.01 11.64 9.25
N GLY A 213 -4.03 10.40 8.72
CA GLY A 213 -5.27 9.80 8.21
C GLY A 213 -5.75 10.32 6.85
N SER A 214 -5.08 11.28 6.23
CA SER A 214 -5.57 11.92 5.01
C SER A 214 -5.56 10.98 3.80
N ILE A 215 -6.65 10.95 3.02
CA ILE A 215 -6.75 10.21 1.75
C ILE A 215 -7.15 11.12 0.59
N PRO A 216 -6.62 10.87 -0.61
CA PRO A 216 -6.98 11.63 -1.80
C PRO A 216 -8.42 11.34 -2.25
N ASN A 217 -9.09 12.36 -2.81
CA ASN A 217 -10.39 12.19 -3.47
C ASN A 217 -10.22 11.66 -4.92
N ILE A 218 -9.68 10.44 -5.01
CA ILE A 218 -9.49 9.64 -6.23
C ILE A 218 -10.07 8.23 -5.99
N PRO A 219 -10.33 7.42 -7.04
CA PRO A 219 -10.65 6.02 -6.85
C PRO A 219 -9.54 5.34 -6.04
N ILE A 220 -9.90 4.65 -4.96
CA ILE A 220 -8.94 4.11 -3.99
C ILE A 220 -9.34 2.71 -3.59
N ILE A 221 -8.33 1.87 -3.33
CA ILE A 221 -8.49 0.59 -2.66
C ILE A 221 -7.55 0.54 -1.46
N ILE A 222 -8.09 0.06 -0.36
CA ILE A 222 -7.37 -0.21 0.87
C ILE A 222 -7.37 -1.70 1.07
N GLU A 223 -6.19 -2.27 1.26
CA GLU A 223 -5.97 -3.69 1.47
C GLU A 223 -5.22 -3.88 2.78
N GLU A 224 -5.57 -4.90 3.54
CA GLU A 224 -4.89 -5.23 4.79
C GLU A 224 -4.78 -6.74 4.99
N GLY A 225 -3.75 -7.13 5.74
CA GLY A 225 -3.61 -8.46 6.29
C GLY A 225 -3.76 -8.41 7.80
N TRP A 226 -4.66 -9.21 8.36
CA TRP A 226 -4.91 -9.24 9.80
C TRP A 226 -5.21 -10.64 10.31
N TYR A 227 -5.28 -10.76 11.63
CA TYR A 227 -5.62 -11.98 12.34
C TYR A 227 -6.55 -11.66 13.49
N TYR A 228 -7.45 -12.60 13.81
CA TYR A 228 -8.19 -12.58 15.05
C TYR A 228 -8.29 -13.96 15.69
N ASN A 229 -8.50 -13.97 17.00
CA ASN A 229 -8.80 -15.16 17.80
C ASN A 229 -9.72 -14.76 18.96
N GLY A 230 -10.76 -15.56 19.20
CA GLY A 230 -11.84 -15.24 20.13
C GLY A 230 -13.20 -15.25 19.43
N GLU A 231 -14.20 -14.69 20.12
CA GLU A 231 -15.60 -14.86 19.74
C GLU A 231 -16.23 -13.64 19.10
N ALA A 232 -15.65 -12.44 19.23
CA ALA A 232 -16.24 -11.17 18.82
C ALA A 232 -15.24 -9.99 18.93
N ASP A 233 -15.40 -8.84 18.26
CA ASP A 233 -16.58 -8.46 17.46
C ASP A 233 -16.17 -8.17 16.01
N ALA A 234 -15.40 -7.12 15.74
CA ALA A 234 -15.15 -6.73 14.35
C ALA A 234 -13.79 -6.08 14.05
N ASN A 235 -13.44 -6.13 12.77
CA ASN A 235 -12.44 -5.28 12.13
C ASN A 235 -13.17 -4.32 11.17
N VAL A 236 -12.76 -3.05 11.11
CA VAL A 236 -13.39 -2.02 10.27
C VAL A 236 -12.36 -1.21 9.49
N ILE A 237 -12.59 -1.11 8.18
CA ILE A 237 -11.90 -0.16 7.28
C ILE A 237 -12.87 0.99 7.04
N SER A 238 -12.53 2.21 7.47
CA SER A 238 -13.39 3.39 7.31
C SER A 238 -12.71 4.45 6.43
N MET A 239 -13.45 5.04 5.49
CA MET A 239 -12.94 5.99 4.50
C MET A 239 -13.87 7.18 4.31
N TYR A 240 -13.29 8.29 3.86
CA TYR A 240 -14.00 9.54 3.53
C TYR A 240 -14.82 10.10 4.70
N GLY A 241 -14.37 9.86 5.93
CA GLY A 241 -14.96 10.41 7.15
C GLY A 241 -14.35 11.74 7.58
N GLY A 242 -14.87 12.31 8.67
CA GLY A 242 -14.18 13.31 9.47
C GLY A 242 -13.27 12.67 10.53
N LYS A 243 -12.50 13.50 11.26
CA LYS A 243 -11.61 13.03 12.35
C LYS A 243 -12.33 12.48 13.58
N SER A 244 -13.58 12.87 13.79
CA SER A 244 -14.35 12.40 14.95
C SER A 244 -14.66 10.93 14.80
N VAL A 245 -14.52 10.18 15.89
CA VAL A 245 -14.82 8.74 15.93
C VAL A 245 -16.24 8.52 16.45
N THR A 246 -16.89 7.47 15.97
CA THR A 246 -18.14 6.90 16.45
C THR A 246 -18.05 5.38 16.45
N TYR A 247 -19.12 4.66 16.76
CA TYR A 247 -19.11 3.19 16.77
C TYR A 247 -19.86 2.61 15.57
N ALA A 248 -19.27 1.59 14.95
CA ALA A 248 -19.85 0.88 13.81
C ALA A 248 -21.20 0.24 14.14
N ALA A 249 -21.38 -0.18 15.40
CA ALA A 249 -22.64 -0.70 15.93
C ALA A 249 -23.81 0.28 15.85
N GLY A 250 -23.55 1.59 15.74
CA GLY A 250 -24.60 2.58 15.49
C GLY A 250 -25.33 2.32 14.16
N ALA A 251 -24.63 1.84 13.13
CA ALA A 251 -25.21 1.55 11.82
C ALA A 251 -25.77 0.13 11.70
N ASN A 252 -25.07 -0.84 12.29
CA ASN A 252 -25.30 -2.26 12.01
C ASN A 252 -25.92 -3.02 13.18
N MET A 253 -26.04 -2.40 14.36
CA MET A 253 -26.42 -3.03 15.64
C MET A 253 -25.43 -4.09 16.17
N PHE A 254 -24.35 -4.38 15.45
CA PHE A 254 -23.27 -5.31 15.81
C PHE A 254 -21.90 -4.63 15.75
N GLY A 255 -20.89 -5.22 16.39
CA GLY A 255 -19.52 -4.71 16.41
C GLY A 255 -19.07 -4.18 17.76
N GLY A 256 -19.92 -4.20 18.78
CA GLY A 256 -19.55 -3.79 20.14
C GLY A 256 -19.00 -2.36 20.17
N TYR A 257 -17.80 -2.21 20.75
CA TYR A 257 -17.07 -0.93 20.80
C TYR A 257 -16.09 -0.75 19.63
N THR A 258 -16.29 -1.43 18.50
CA THR A 258 -15.48 -1.22 17.27
C THR A 258 -15.69 0.21 16.75
N PRO A 259 -14.63 1.03 16.71
CA PRO A 259 -14.74 2.40 16.22
C PRO A 259 -14.89 2.45 14.69
N THR A 260 -15.37 3.58 14.21
CA THR A 260 -15.37 4.00 12.81
C THR A 260 -15.33 5.53 12.75
N LEU A 261 -14.93 6.11 11.63
CA LEU A 261 -14.95 7.55 11.46
C LEU A 261 -16.38 8.06 11.27
N LEU A 262 -16.70 9.21 11.88
CA LEU A 262 -17.99 9.88 11.72
C LEU A 262 -18.11 10.47 10.31
N ASN A 263 -19.30 10.42 9.73
CA ASN A 263 -19.59 10.81 8.34
C ASN A 263 -18.78 10.00 7.31
N SER A 264 -18.36 8.78 7.65
CA SER A 264 -17.59 7.89 6.77
C SER A 264 -18.44 6.81 6.13
N ILE A 265 -17.97 6.32 4.99
CA ILE A 265 -18.33 4.99 4.52
C ILE A 265 -17.36 3.98 5.12
N PHE A 266 -17.85 2.81 5.50
CA PHE A 266 -17.00 1.79 6.09
C PHE A 266 -17.47 0.39 5.72
N VAL A 267 -16.52 -0.55 5.74
CA VAL A 267 -16.81 -1.98 5.80
C VAL A 267 -16.49 -2.50 7.19
N GLN A 268 -17.38 -3.33 7.72
CA GLN A 268 -17.20 -4.08 8.96
C GLN A 268 -17.15 -5.57 8.66
N TYR A 269 -16.03 -6.18 9.03
CA TYR A 269 -15.85 -7.63 9.06
C TYR A 269 -16.23 -8.12 10.45
N GLU A 270 -17.52 -8.40 10.63
CA GLU A 270 -18.09 -8.90 11.89
C GLU A 270 -17.81 -10.40 12.02
N TYR A 271 -17.05 -10.78 13.03
CA TYR A 271 -16.73 -12.16 13.36
C TYR A 271 -17.37 -12.62 14.67
N TYR A 272 -18.38 -11.90 15.18
CA TYR A 272 -19.18 -12.41 16.29
C TYR A 272 -19.80 -13.77 15.95
N ASN A 273 -19.51 -14.78 16.76
CA ASN A 273 -19.86 -16.18 16.50
C ASN A 273 -21.36 -16.46 16.26
N LEU A 274 -22.25 -15.64 16.81
CA LEU A 274 -23.70 -15.76 16.61
C LEU A 274 -24.18 -15.06 15.34
N GLN A 275 -23.45 -14.06 14.85
CA GLN A 275 -23.85 -13.27 13.68
C GLN A 275 -22.63 -12.79 12.86
N PRO A 276 -21.86 -13.73 12.27
CA PRO A 276 -20.73 -13.37 11.43
C PRO A 276 -21.23 -12.86 10.09
N ALA A 277 -20.87 -11.62 9.76
CA ALA A 277 -21.33 -10.96 8.55
C ALA A 277 -20.33 -9.92 8.07
N ILE A 278 -20.42 -9.57 6.80
CA ILE A 278 -19.77 -8.39 6.25
C ILE A 278 -20.83 -7.32 6.04
N TYR A 279 -20.64 -6.17 6.67
CA TYR A 279 -21.52 -5.01 6.53
C TYR A 279 -20.80 -3.91 5.76
N ILE A 280 -21.50 -3.24 4.86
CA ILE A 280 -21.04 -1.98 4.28
C ILE A 280 -22.07 -0.93 4.64
N SER A 281 -21.61 0.16 5.23
CA SER A 281 -22.50 1.13 5.88
C SER A 281 -21.95 2.55 5.79
N TYR A 282 -22.82 3.51 6.05
CA TYR A 282 -22.49 4.92 6.19
C TYR A 282 -22.76 5.36 7.63
N ALA A 283 -21.72 5.78 8.34
CA ALA A 283 -21.83 6.31 9.70
C ALA A 283 -22.14 7.80 9.62
N ASN A 284 -23.27 8.25 10.15
CA ASN A 284 -23.57 9.68 10.31
C ASN A 284 -24.14 9.97 11.70
N GLU A 285 -24.26 11.25 12.07
CA GLU A 285 -24.75 11.67 13.39
C GLU A 285 -26.26 11.43 13.61
N GLU A 286 -27.07 11.52 12.55
CA GLU A 286 -28.53 11.57 12.69
C GLU A 286 -29.24 10.22 12.47
N ALA A 287 -28.82 9.45 11.48
CA ALA A 287 -29.43 8.20 11.04
C ALA A 287 -28.42 7.35 10.24
N PRO A 288 -27.55 6.58 10.90
CA PRO A 288 -26.56 5.75 10.21
C PRO A 288 -27.27 4.69 9.36
N ILE A 289 -26.66 4.33 8.23
CA ILE A 289 -27.34 3.55 7.18
C ILE A 289 -26.53 2.29 6.87
N GLN A 290 -27.14 1.12 7.03
CA GLN A 290 -26.62 -0.14 6.48
C GLN A 290 -26.96 -0.22 4.99
N LEU A 291 -25.93 -0.32 4.14
CA LEU A 291 -26.06 -0.40 2.68
C LEU A 291 -26.04 -1.85 2.18
N TYR A 292 -25.36 -2.74 2.92
CA TYR A 292 -25.21 -4.14 2.56
C TYR A 292 -24.96 -5.01 3.79
N GLU A 293 -25.44 -6.25 3.70
CA GLU A 293 -25.12 -7.34 4.61
C GLU A 293 -24.89 -8.61 3.77
N GLY A 294 -23.84 -9.35 4.09
CA GLY A 294 -23.53 -10.61 3.45
C GLY A 294 -22.79 -11.55 4.38
N PRO A 295 -22.53 -12.80 3.94
CA PRO A 295 -21.85 -13.78 4.77
C PRO A 295 -20.40 -13.36 5.07
N PHE A 296 -19.97 -13.61 6.30
CA PHE A 296 -18.56 -13.63 6.67
C PHE A 296 -18.23 -14.99 7.34
N ILE A 297 -16.95 -15.24 7.57
CA ILE A 297 -16.51 -16.51 8.12
C ILE A 297 -16.89 -16.65 9.60
N ASN A 298 -17.41 -17.82 9.96
CA ASN A 298 -17.61 -18.22 11.35
C ASN A 298 -16.50 -19.16 11.78
N LYS A 299 -15.30 -18.62 12.04
CA LYS A 299 -14.15 -19.43 12.42
C LYS A 299 -13.38 -18.76 13.56
N ASN A 300 -13.04 -19.53 14.59
CA ASN A 300 -12.09 -19.09 15.59
C ASN A 300 -10.66 -19.27 15.05
N GLN A 301 -9.78 -18.29 15.28
CA GLN A 301 -8.41 -18.25 14.74
C GLN A 301 -8.37 -18.21 13.22
N SER A 302 -8.39 -17.01 12.67
CA SER A 302 -8.37 -16.82 11.23
C SER A 302 -7.41 -15.71 10.82
N TYR A 303 -6.62 -16.00 9.80
CA TYR A 303 -5.81 -15.04 9.07
C TYR A 303 -6.60 -14.54 7.87
N ILE A 304 -6.72 -13.22 7.72
CA ILE A 304 -7.63 -12.59 6.77
C ILE A 304 -6.87 -11.57 5.94
N TYR A 305 -6.96 -11.73 4.63
CA TYR A 305 -6.78 -10.62 3.70
C TYR A 305 -8.15 -9.98 3.46
N SER A 306 -8.26 -8.67 3.61
CA SER A 306 -9.48 -7.92 3.34
C SER A 306 -9.18 -6.69 2.51
N TYR A 307 -10.19 -6.17 1.82
CA TYR A 307 -10.10 -4.90 1.13
C TYR A 307 -11.41 -4.11 1.15
N PHE A 308 -11.30 -2.79 1.08
CA PHE A 308 -12.42 -1.90 0.81
C PHE A 308 -12.03 -0.92 -0.29
N LEU A 309 -12.87 -0.80 -1.32
CA LEU A 309 -12.60 0.08 -2.45
C LEU A 309 -13.76 1.00 -2.76
N VAL A 310 -13.40 2.14 -3.34
CA VAL A 310 -14.28 3.17 -3.86
C VAL A 310 -13.83 3.49 -5.28
N ASN A 311 -14.76 3.44 -6.22
CA ASN A 311 -14.50 3.81 -7.60
C ASN A 311 -15.59 4.76 -8.08
N PHE A 312 -15.22 5.73 -8.92
CA PHE A 312 -16.14 6.70 -9.52
C PHE A 312 -15.72 7.10 -10.95
N CYS A 313 -15.06 6.19 -11.67
CA CYS A 313 -14.66 6.39 -13.07
C CYS A 313 -15.88 6.59 -14.00
N ASN A 314 -16.94 5.81 -13.84
CA ASN A 314 -18.20 5.96 -14.60
C ASN A 314 -19.42 6.12 -13.68
N ASN A 315 -19.54 5.21 -12.71
CA ASN A 315 -20.52 5.27 -11.63
C ASN A 315 -19.77 5.24 -10.30
N THR A 316 -20.26 5.98 -9.32
CA THR A 316 -19.74 5.89 -7.96
C THR A 316 -20.24 4.61 -7.31
N TYR A 317 -19.33 3.70 -6.98
CA TYR A 317 -19.66 2.49 -6.25
C TYR A 317 -18.59 2.14 -5.22
N ILE A 318 -19.01 1.34 -4.26
CA ILE A 318 -18.15 0.75 -3.25
C ILE A 318 -18.24 -0.77 -3.31
N GLN A 319 -17.16 -1.42 -2.92
CA GLN A 319 -17.09 -2.88 -2.85
C GLN A 319 -16.09 -3.27 -1.77
N ALA A 320 -16.40 -4.32 -1.04
CA ALA A 320 -15.46 -4.98 -0.14
C ALA A 320 -15.32 -6.45 -0.50
N GLY A 321 -14.27 -7.08 0.01
CA GLY A 321 -14.08 -8.52 -0.09
C GLY A 321 -13.02 -9.02 0.87
N TYR A 322 -12.99 -10.33 1.04
CA TYR A 322 -12.04 -10.98 1.95
C TYR A 322 -11.61 -12.36 1.46
N LEU A 323 -10.45 -12.81 1.93
CA LEU A 323 -9.93 -14.15 1.75
C LEU A 323 -9.37 -14.66 3.07
N ALA A 324 -9.92 -15.77 3.56
CA ALA A 324 -9.35 -16.49 4.69
C ALA A 324 -8.19 -17.36 4.22
N VAL A 325 -7.05 -17.23 4.90
CA VAL A 325 -5.82 -17.95 4.58
C VAL A 325 -5.34 -18.78 5.79
N ASN A 326 -4.40 -19.70 5.54
CA ASN A 326 -3.94 -20.64 6.58
C ASN A 326 -2.78 -20.11 7.44
N ASN A 327 -2.13 -19.03 7.02
CA ASN A 327 -0.98 -18.40 7.68
C ASN A 327 -1.12 -16.88 7.55
N THR A 328 -0.20 -16.11 8.15
CA THR A 328 -0.09 -14.65 7.98
C THR A 328 -0.33 -14.26 6.52
N PRO A 329 -1.33 -13.42 6.22
CA PRO A 329 -1.63 -13.03 4.84
C PRO A 329 -0.39 -12.38 4.24
N PRO A 330 0.16 -12.93 3.14
CA PRO A 330 1.36 -12.35 2.57
C PRO A 330 0.98 -11.08 1.81
N ILE A 331 1.81 -10.04 1.90
CA ILE A 331 1.59 -8.79 1.15
C ILE A 331 1.67 -9.02 -0.37
N SER A 332 2.20 -10.16 -0.81
CA SER A 332 2.13 -10.61 -2.21
C SER A 332 0.71 -10.88 -2.70
N LEU A 333 -0.30 -10.90 -1.83
CA LEU A 333 -1.72 -10.92 -2.23
C LEU A 333 -2.21 -9.58 -2.77
N LEU A 334 -1.44 -8.50 -2.62
CA LEU A 334 -1.79 -7.16 -3.09
C LEU A 334 -2.27 -7.22 -4.55
N GLY A 335 -3.47 -6.70 -4.82
CA GLY A 335 -4.09 -6.72 -6.14
C GLY A 335 -4.81 -8.02 -6.54
N THR A 336 -4.77 -9.07 -5.72
CA THR A 336 -5.43 -10.36 -6.01
C THR A 336 -6.91 -10.35 -5.61
N LEU A 337 -7.75 -9.61 -6.33
CA LEU A 337 -9.17 -9.48 -5.99
C LEU A 337 -10.01 -10.68 -6.45
N GLU A 338 -9.72 -11.28 -7.59
CA GLU A 338 -10.58 -12.27 -8.25
C GLU A 338 -10.85 -13.54 -7.43
N ASN A 339 -9.94 -13.91 -6.51
CA ASN A 339 -10.04 -15.12 -5.69
C ASN A 339 -10.59 -14.85 -4.27
N THR A 340 -11.25 -13.71 -4.06
CA THR A 340 -11.81 -13.32 -2.77
C THR A 340 -13.32 -13.54 -2.73
N ASN A 341 -13.88 -13.65 -1.51
CA ASN A 341 -15.32 -13.55 -1.30
C ASN A 341 -15.71 -12.08 -1.38
N GLN A 342 -16.30 -11.68 -2.50
CA GLN A 342 -16.63 -10.29 -2.78
C GLN A 342 -18.10 -9.98 -2.50
N THR A 343 -18.33 -8.76 -2.03
CA THR A 343 -19.66 -8.14 -2.04
C THR A 343 -20.06 -7.75 -3.46
N LEU A 344 -21.35 -7.51 -3.68
CA LEU A 344 -21.83 -6.85 -4.89
C LEU A 344 -21.28 -5.42 -4.97
N LYS A 345 -21.18 -4.87 -6.19
CA LYS A 345 -20.90 -3.44 -6.36
C LYS A 345 -22.12 -2.64 -5.89
N ILE A 346 -21.94 -1.81 -4.86
CA ILE A 346 -23.01 -0.99 -4.28
C ILE A 346 -22.88 0.42 -4.82
N GLY A 347 -23.84 0.85 -5.65
CA GLY A 347 -23.90 2.22 -6.13
C GLY A 347 -24.24 3.19 -5.00
N ILE A 348 -23.50 4.30 -4.91
CA ILE A 348 -23.72 5.33 -3.88
C ILE A 348 -23.72 6.74 -4.50
N ASP A 349 -24.30 7.71 -3.80
CA ASP A 349 -24.10 9.12 -4.15
C ASP A 349 -22.67 9.53 -3.80
N ARG A 350 -21.97 10.17 -4.75
CA ARG A 350 -20.63 10.72 -4.54
C ARG A 350 -20.60 11.76 -3.43
N ASN A 351 -21.72 12.42 -3.14
CA ASN A 351 -21.80 13.38 -2.05
C ASN A 351 -21.56 12.75 -0.66
N LEU A 352 -21.70 11.43 -0.52
CA LEU A 352 -21.35 10.70 0.70
C LEU A 352 -19.83 10.62 0.92
N LEU A 353 -19.02 10.86 -0.12
CA LEU A 353 -17.55 10.85 -0.08
C LEU A 353 -17.01 12.25 0.21
N SER A 354 -17.52 12.89 1.27
CA SER A 354 -17.23 14.30 1.58
C SER A 354 -16.02 14.51 2.47
N GLY A 355 -15.65 13.51 3.27
CA GLY A 355 -14.46 13.58 4.12
C GLY A 355 -13.21 13.12 3.39
N ASP A 356 -12.08 13.27 4.07
CA ASP A 356 -10.75 12.95 3.57
C ASP A 356 -9.95 12.14 4.60
N TYR A 357 -10.61 11.52 5.59
CA TYR A 357 -9.95 10.68 6.59
C TYR A 357 -10.17 9.18 6.37
N PHE A 358 -9.18 8.42 6.78
CA PHE A 358 -9.13 6.97 6.78
C PHE A 358 -8.58 6.44 8.11
N SER A 359 -9.15 5.32 8.57
CA SER A 359 -8.60 4.53 9.67
C SER A 359 -8.91 3.04 9.53
N ILE A 360 -8.05 2.22 10.14
CA ILE A 360 -8.31 0.81 10.44
C ILE A 360 -8.66 0.68 11.90
N ASN A 361 -9.72 -0.07 12.21
CA ASN A 361 -10.35 -0.07 13.52
C ASN A 361 -10.62 -1.51 13.98
N SER A 362 -10.60 -1.73 15.28
CA SER A 362 -10.90 -3.01 15.92
C SER A 362 -11.69 -2.78 17.21
N GLY A 363 -12.57 -3.70 17.55
CA GLY A 363 -13.21 -3.68 18.85
C GLY A 363 -13.84 -4.99 19.30
N SER A 364 -14.20 -4.98 20.58
CA SER A 364 -14.89 -6.06 21.28
C SER A 364 -16.07 -5.52 22.07
N GLY A 365 -17.03 -6.39 22.33
CA GLY A 365 -18.25 -6.11 23.05
C GLY A 365 -18.13 -6.30 24.56
N PRO A 366 -19.21 -6.03 25.31
CA PRO A 366 -19.24 -6.17 26.76
C PRO A 366 -19.38 -7.62 27.25
N GLN A 367 -19.65 -8.59 26.36
CA GLN A 367 -19.95 -9.98 26.71
C GLN A 367 -19.03 -11.01 26.06
N SER A 368 -18.24 -10.59 25.07
CA SER A 368 -17.37 -11.47 24.30
C SER A 368 -16.01 -10.80 24.12
N THR A 369 -14.96 -11.61 24.00
CA THR A 369 -13.58 -11.13 23.90
C THR A 369 -12.91 -11.70 22.66
N SER A 370 -11.94 -10.95 22.14
CA SER A 370 -10.98 -11.43 21.14
C SER A 370 -9.67 -10.69 21.25
N SER A 371 -8.64 -11.28 20.67
CA SER A 371 -7.45 -10.58 20.21
C SER A 371 -7.54 -10.33 18.72
N GLN A 372 -7.03 -9.20 18.26
CA GLN A 372 -6.90 -8.87 16.84
C GLN A 372 -5.55 -8.21 16.59
N SER A 373 -4.90 -8.57 15.48
CA SER A 373 -3.64 -7.95 15.05
C SER A 373 -3.68 -7.58 13.58
N ILE A 374 -3.18 -6.39 13.24
CA ILE A 374 -2.97 -5.95 11.85
C ILE A 374 -1.50 -6.16 11.49
N TYR A 375 -1.24 -6.94 10.44
CA TYR A 375 0.12 -7.23 9.97
C TYR A 375 0.64 -6.18 9.00
N TRP A 376 -0.21 -5.72 8.08
CA TRP A 376 0.16 -4.72 7.09
C TRP A 376 -1.09 -4.06 6.52
N VAL A 377 -0.93 -2.84 6.01
CA VAL A 377 -1.97 -2.06 5.35
C VAL A 377 -1.37 -1.36 4.13
N VAL A 378 -2.08 -1.38 3.01
CA VAL A 378 -1.70 -0.69 1.77
C VAL A 378 -2.89 0.09 1.22
N GLY A 379 -2.66 1.38 0.96
CA GLY A 379 -3.59 2.23 0.22
C GLY A 379 -3.00 2.60 -1.14
N ARG A 380 -3.79 2.43 -2.20
CA ARG A 380 -3.37 2.77 -3.56
C ARG A 380 -4.55 3.20 -4.41
N THR A 381 -4.26 3.95 -5.46
CA THR A 381 -5.26 4.29 -6.46
C THR A 381 -5.84 3.04 -7.09
N TYR A 382 -7.16 2.94 -7.07
CA TYR A 382 -7.87 1.84 -7.73
C TYR A 382 -7.86 2.05 -9.25
N PRO A 383 -7.49 1.04 -10.05
CA PRO A 383 -7.50 1.17 -11.49
C PRO A 383 -8.91 1.48 -12.02
N PRO A 384 -9.03 2.26 -13.12
CA PRO A 384 -10.33 2.61 -13.66
C PRO A 384 -11.13 1.36 -14.05
N ASP A 385 -12.36 1.27 -13.54
CA ASP A 385 -13.25 0.11 -13.69
C ASP A 385 -12.65 -1.24 -13.27
N GLY A 386 -11.60 -1.23 -12.43
CA GLY A 386 -10.88 -2.42 -12.03
C GLY A 386 -9.91 -2.95 -13.08
N ILE A 387 -9.69 -2.22 -14.18
CA ILE A 387 -8.81 -2.63 -15.28
C ILE A 387 -7.46 -1.92 -15.14
N MET A 388 -6.44 -2.69 -14.76
CA MET A 388 -5.08 -2.20 -14.66
C MET A 388 -4.57 -1.74 -16.05
N PRO A 389 -3.86 -0.60 -16.15
CA PRO A 389 -3.20 -0.23 -17.39
C PRO A 389 -2.22 -1.31 -17.85
N GLU A 390 -2.21 -1.55 -19.15
CA GLU A 390 -1.43 -2.60 -19.81
C GLU A 390 0.03 -2.14 -19.99
N VAL A 391 0.98 -3.03 -19.75
CA VAL A 391 2.41 -2.74 -19.88
C VAL A 391 2.98 -3.50 -21.08
N TYR A 392 3.49 -2.75 -22.05
CA TYR A 392 4.19 -3.28 -23.22
C TYR A 392 5.69 -3.04 -23.08
N ILE A 393 6.49 -4.09 -23.16
CA ILE A 393 7.95 -4.04 -23.01
C ILE A 393 8.60 -4.11 -24.40
N GLU A 394 9.38 -3.08 -24.73
CA GLU A 394 10.15 -2.97 -25.97
C GLU A 394 11.65 -2.90 -25.63
N SER A 395 12.47 -3.74 -26.27
CA SER A 395 13.92 -3.61 -26.18
C SER A 395 14.37 -2.42 -27.02
N LEU A 396 15.17 -1.51 -26.43
CA LEU A 396 15.84 -0.46 -27.17
C LEU A 396 17.13 -1.05 -27.76
N SER A 397 17.14 -1.26 -29.08
CA SER A 397 18.28 -1.78 -29.84
C SER A 397 19.47 -0.86 -29.83
#